data_AF-A0AA86Q3R7-F1
#
_entry.id   AF-A0AA86Q3R7-F1
#
_cell.length_a   1.000
_cell.length_b   1.000
_cell.length_c   1.000
_cell.angle_alpha   90.00
_cell.angle_beta   90.00
_cell.angle_gamma   90.00
#
_symmetry.space_group_name_H-M   'P 1'
#
loop_
_entity.id
_entity.type
_entity.pdbx_description
1 polymer ?
#
loop_
_entity_poly.entity_id
_entity_poly.type
_entity_poly.pdbx_seq_one_letter_code
_entity_poly.pdbx_strand_id
1 'polypeptide(L)'
;MSWQERFPFVLSQFLANLGLNCSDHLYIHQTLTSLHQTQKRGLFDFLGQKLHQNVNVVKNYYHNTWVKQFSESPAPYRSEIQELVREVVVVRGEEVREAIQVFVARHPEKQFNLRQLQQVFNIAKYRTKAEDASEARTEGSEGFSVSIDQCLLFQTACGMQE
;
A
#
# COMPACT_ATOMS: atom_id res chain seq x y z
N MET A 1 5.98 -12.75 26.38
CA MET A 1 5.21 -12.82 25.12
C MET A 1 4.60 -11.45 24.89
N SER A 2 4.94 -10.80 23.79
CA SER A 2 4.38 -9.51 23.42
C SER A 2 2.90 -9.67 23.04
N TRP A 3 2.09 -8.61 23.13
CA TRP A 3 0.68 -8.71 22.74
C TRP A 3 0.54 -8.92 21.22
N GLN A 4 1.52 -8.48 20.44
CA GLN A 4 1.60 -8.66 19.00
C GLN A 4 1.68 -10.14 18.62
N GLU A 5 2.43 -10.96 19.37
CA GLU A 5 2.50 -12.42 19.17
C GLU A 5 1.15 -13.10 19.41
N ARG A 6 0.33 -12.54 20.31
CA ARG A 6 -1.01 -13.05 20.63
C ARG A 6 -2.09 -12.53 19.68
N PHE A 7 -1.77 -11.56 18.81
CA PHE A 7 -2.74 -10.88 17.97
C PHE A 7 -3.51 -11.82 17.02
N PRO A 8 -2.87 -12.74 16.27
CA PRO A 8 -3.59 -13.65 15.38
C PRO A 8 -4.52 -14.59 16.14
N PHE A 9 -4.12 -15.02 17.33
CA PHE A 9 -4.94 -15.87 18.19
C PHE A 9 -6.19 -15.16 18.70
N VAL A 10 -6.09 -13.88 19.09
CA VAL A 10 -7.29 -13.13 19.52
C VAL A 10 -8.21 -12.84 18.33
N LEU A 11 -7.66 -12.63 17.13
CA LEU A 11 -8.46 -12.57 15.90
C LEU A 11 -9.21 -13.87 15.62
N SER A 12 -8.57 -15.03 15.76
CA SER A 12 -9.27 -16.31 15.57
C SER A 12 -10.36 -16.51 16.62
N GLN A 13 -10.15 -16.07 17.87
CA GLN A 13 -11.22 -16.07 18.88
C GLN A 13 -12.40 -15.18 18.50
N PHE A 14 -12.16 -14.01 17.92
CA PHE A 14 -13.23 -13.14 17.41
C PHE A 14 -14.04 -13.84 16.32
N LEU A 15 -13.36 -14.47 15.36
CA LEU A 15 -14.00 -15.23 14.29
C LEU A 15 -14.78 -16.44 14.82
N ALA A 16 -14.24 -17.14 15.81
CA ALA A 16 -14.91 -18.26 16.46
C ALA A 16 -16.23 -17.84 17.13
N ASN A 17 -16.29 -16.63 17.71
CA ASN A 17 -17.54 -16.07 18.25
C ASN A 17 -18.59 -15.80 17.16
N LEU A 18 -18.19 -15.69 15.90
CA LEU A 18 -19.08 -15.62 14.74
C LEU A 18 -19.39 -17.00 14.13
N GLY A 19 -18.92 -18.09 14.75
CA GLY A 19 -19.05 -19.45 14.25
C GLY A 19 -18.03 -19.82 13.17
N LEU A 20 -16.98 -19.01 12.98
CA LEU A 20 -15.96 -19.21 11.95
C LEU A 20 -14.65 -19.69 12.59
N ASN A 21 -14.30 -20.95 12.36
CA ASN A 21 -13.07 -21.53 12.91
C ASN A 21 -11.92 -21.38 11.92
N CYS A 22 -10.95 -20.54 12.26
CA CYS A 22 -9.75 -20.29 11.45
C CYS A 22 -8.50 -20.47 12.32
N SER A 23 -7.57 -21.35 11.91
CA SER A 23 -6.30 -21.57 12.61
C SER A 23 -5.10 -20.94 11.91
N ASP A 24 -5.16 -20.78 10.60
CA ASP A 24 -4.08 -20.23 9.78
C ASP A 24 -4.17 -18.70 9.63
N HIS A 25 -3.02 -18.02 9.64
CA HIS A 25 -2.95 -16.56 9.59
C HIS A 25 -3.49 -15.98 8.29
N LEU A 26 -3.17 -16.61 7.14
CA LEU A 26 -3.68 -16.17 5.84
C LEU A 26 -5.19 -16.39 5.77
N TYR A 27 -5.67 -17.53 6.27
CA TYR A 27 -7.10 -17.81 6.30
C TYR A 27 -7.88 -16.85 7.21
N ILE A 28 -7.32 -16.48 8.37
CA ILE A 28 -7.89 -15.43 9.25
C ILE A 28 -8.00 -14.11 8.48
N HIS A 29 -6.95 -13.71 7.75
CA HIS A 29 -6.94 -12.47 6.97
C HIS A 29 -7.99 -12.46 5.86
N GLN A 30 -8.08 -13.55 5.08
CA GLN A 30 -9.05 -13.71 4.01
C GLN A 30 -10.49 -13.68 4.55
N THR A 31 -10.73 -14.43 5.63
CA THR A 31 -12.04 -14.47 6.30
C THR A 31 -12.44 -13.07 6.77
N LEU A 32 -11.57 -12.39 7.52
CA LEU A 32 -11.82 -11.01 7.95
C LEU A 32 -12.09 -10.08 6.78
N THR A 33 -11.35 -10.19 5.67
CA THR A 33 -11.58 -9.31 4.52
C THR A 33 -12.97 -9.52 3.91
N SER A 34 -13.42 -10.77 3.83
CA SER A 34 -14.73 -11.16 3.29
C SER A 34 -15.94 -10.80 4.17
N LEU A 35 -15.76 -10.59 5.48
CA LEU A 35 -16.87 -10.29 6.38
C LEU A 35 -17.58 -8.97 6.02
N HIS A 36 -18.90 -8.95 6.15
CA HIS A 36 -19.67 -7.72 6.06
C HIS A 36 -19.33 -6.75 7.20
N GLN A 37 -19.51 -5.44 6.95
CA GLN A 37 -19.19 -4.40 7.93
C GLN A 37 -19.96 -4.56 9.24
N THR A 38 -21.19 -5.08 9.19
CA THR A 38 -22.01 -5.38 10.37
C THR A 38 -21.39 -6.46 11.25
N GLN A 39 -20.78 -7.48 10.65
CA GLN A 39 -20.08 -8.56 11.36
C GLN A 39 -18.75 -8.11 11.95
N LYS A 40 -18.09 -7.10 11.34
CA LYS A 40 -16.85 -6.49 11.85
C LYS A 40 -17.10 -5.50 13.00
N ARG A 41 -18.36 -5.18 13.31
CA ARG A 41 -18.69 -4.20 14.34
C ARG A 41 -18.14 -4.65 15.70
N GLY A 42 -17.42 -3.78 16.38
CA GLY A 42 -16.82 -4.08 17.68
C GLY A 42 -15.56 -4.94 17.64
N LEU A 43 -15.04 -5.29 16.44
CA LEU A 43 -13.80 -6.07 16.29
C LEU A 43 -12.65 -5.46 17.09
N PHE A 44 -12.38 -4.17 16.90
CA PHE A 44 -11.22 -3.53 17.53
C PHE A 44 -11.42 -3.31 19.04
N ASP A 45 -12.66 -3.13 19.49
CA ASP A 45 -12.98 -3.06 20.92
C ASP A 45 -12.73 -4.42 21.60
N PHE A 46 -13.19 -5.51 20.96
CA PHE A 46 -12.93 -6.87 21.41
C PHE A 46 -11.42 -7.16 21.48
N LEU A 47 -10.68 -6.84 20.42
CA LEU A 47 -9.23 -7.03 20.39
C LEU A 47 -8.52 -6.19 21.45
N GLY A 48 -8.88 -4.91 21.60
CA GLY A 48 -8.32 -4.02 22.62
C GLY A 48 -8.51 -4.56 24.04
N GLN A 49 -9.73 -5.04 24.34
CA GLN A 49 -10.04 -5.64 25.64
C GLN A 49 -9.21 -6.92 25.90
N LYS A 50 -9.16 -7.84 24.93
CA LYS A 50 -8.46 -9.14 25.08
C LYS A 50 -6.94 -9.02 25.11
N LEU A 51 -6.39 -8.02 24.44
CA LEU A 51 -4.95 -7.75 24.38
C LEU A 51 -4.50 -6.79 25.50
N HIS A 52 -5.43 -6.21 26.26
CA HIS A 52 -5.18 -5.14 27.23
C HIS A 52 -4.44 -3.95 26.61
N GLN A 53 -4.90 -3.53 25.43
CA GLN A 53 -4.32 -2.43 24.67
C GLN A 53 -5.39 -1.41 24.30
N ASN A 54 -4.94 -0.18 24.08
CA ASN A 54 -5.81 0.86 23.55
C ASN A 54 -6.29 0.48 22.13
N VAL A 55 -7.58 0.68 21.86
CA VAL A 55 -8.22 0.36 20.56
C VAL A 55 -7.48 0.99 19.38
N ASN A 56 -6.99 2.23 19.51
CA ASN A 56 -6.25 2.91 18.45
C ASN A 56 -4.89 2.26 18.20
N VAL A 57 -4.19 1.78 19.23
CA VAL A 57 -2.92 1.05 19.10
C VAL A 57 -3.14 -0.25 18.33
N VAL A 58 -4.17 -1.01 18.70
CA VAL A 58 -4.54 -2.26 18.03
C VAL A 58 -4.94 -2.02 16.58
N LYS A 59 -5.77 -1.02 16.33
CA LYS A 59 -6.21 -0.64 14.97
C LYS A 59 -5.02 -0.21 14.10
N ASN A 60 -4.11 0.60 14.64
CA ASN A 60 -2.91 1.02 13.93
C ASN A 60 -2.01 -0.17 13.60
N TYR A 61 -1.78 -1.07 14.56
CA TYR A 61 -1.01 -2.28 14.32
C TYR A 61 -1.66 -3.19 13.26
N TYR A 62 -2.98 -3.37 13.32
CA TYR A 62 -3.72 -4.14 12.33
C TYR A 62 -3.48 -3.60 10.91
N HIS A 63 -3.74 -2.32 10.67
CA HIS A 63 -3.63 -1.75 9.32
C HIS A 63 -2.19 -1.54 8.85
N ASN A 64 -1.26 -1.20 9.74
CA ASN A 64 0.09 -0.79 9.36
C ASN A 64 1.13 -1.91 9.40
N THR A 65 0.85 -2.98 10.15
CA THR A 65 1.80 -4.08 10.35
C THR A 65 1.17 -5.41 9.95
N TRP A 66 0.08 -5.82 10.62
CA TRP A 66 -0.46 -7.17 10.45
C TRP A 66 -1.14 -7.40 9.09
N VAL A 67 -1.81 -6.41 8.50
CA VAL A 67 -2.38 -6.56 7.15
C VAL A 67 -1.30 -6.53 6.07
N LYS A 68 -0.22 -5.76 6.27
CA LYS A 68 0.81 -5.55 5.25
C LYS A 68 1.64 -6.81 4.95
N GLN A 69 1.84 -7.70 5.93
CA GLN A 69 2.53 -8.98 5.70
C GLN A 69 1.79 -9.91 4.73
N PHE A 70 0.51 -9.69 4.47
CA PHE A 70 -0.26 -10.44 3.46
C PHE A 70 -0.35 -9.72 2.11
N SER A 71 0.26 -8.53 2.00
CA SER A 71 0.29 -7.76 0.77
C SER A 71 1.65 -7.86 0.09
N GLU A 72 1.63 -8.02 -1.22
CA GLU A 72 2.81 -7.98 -2.07
C GLU A 72 3.29 -6.54 -2.25
N SER A 73 4.62 -6.37 -2.30
CA SER A 73 5.22 -5.08 -2.61
C SER A 73 5.00 -4.73 -4.09
N PRO A 74 4.59 -3.49 -4.43
CA PRO A 74 4.51 -3.05 -5.83
C PRO A 74 5.88 -2.72 -6.44
N ALA A 75 6.96 -2.71 -5.64
CA ALA A 75 8.28 -2.29 -6.11
C ALA A 75 8.86 -3.10 -7.29
N PRO A 76 8.65 -4.43 -7.40
CA PRO A 76 9.10 -5.21 -8.56
C PRO A 76 8.37 -4.83 -9.86
N TYR A 77 7.19 -4.21 -9.78
CA TYR A 77 6.31 -3.91 -10.91
C TYR A 77 6.45 -2.46 -11.39
N ARG A 78 7.54 -1.76 -11.02
CA ARG A 78 7.71 -0.33 -11.32
C ARG A 78 7.58 0.00 -12.81
N SER A 79 8.21 -0.77 -13.68
CA SER A 79 8.16 -0.57 -15.14
C SER A 79 6.73 -0.74 -15.67
N GLU A 80 6.04 -1.81 -15.29
CA GLU A 80 4.65 -2.05 -15.67
C GLU A 80 3.72 -0.93 -15.17
N ILE A 81 3.92 -0.45 -13.94
CA ILE A 81 3.15 0.66 -13.38
C ILE A 81 3.39 1.95 -14.18
N GLN A 82 4.63 2.23 -14.59
CA GLN A 82 4.94 3.40 -15.43
C GLN A 82 4.27 3.30 -16.80
N GLU A 83 4.31 2.12 -17.43
CA GLU A 83 3.63 1.86 -18.71
C GLU A 83 2.12 2.07 -18.59
N LEU A 84 1.48 1.50 -17.57
CA LEU A 84 0.05 1.68 -17.32
C LEU A 84 -0.33 3.14 -17.08
N VAL A 85 0.49 3.88 -16.33
CA VAL A 85 0.27 5.31 -16.11
C VAL A 85 0.36 6.08 -17.43
N ARG A 86 1.37 5.79 -18.27
CA ARG A 86 1.50 6.43 -19.58
C ARG A 86 0.30 6.10 -20.47
N GLU A 87 -0.08 4.84 -20.59
CA GLU A 87 -1.17 4.39 -21.46
C GLU A 87 -2.56 4.88 -20.99
N VAL A 88 -2.88 4.66 -19.71
CA VAL A 88 -4.23 4.89 -19.19
C VAL A 88 -4.42 6.35 -18.77
N VAL A 89 -3.45 6.93 -18.07
CA VAL A 89 -3.62 8.26 -17.47
C VAL A 89 -3.18 9.37 -18.42
N VAL A 90 -2.06 9.19 -19.14
CA VAL A 90 -1.53 10.23 -20.04
C VAL A 90 -2.20 10.16 -21.41
N VAL A 91 -2.18 9.00 -22.06
CA VAL A 91 -2.72 8.85 -23.43
C VAL A 91 -4.25 8.85 -23.44
N ARG A 92 -4.89 8.05 -22.58
CA ARG A 92 -6.37 7.98 -22.53
C ARG A 92 -7.01 9.08 -21.66
N GLY A 93 -6.22 9.79 -20.85
CA GLY A 93 -6.71 10.87 -19.99
C GLY A 93 -7.54 10.39 -18.78
N GLU A 94 -7.44 9.12 -18.41
CA GLU A 94 -8.24 8.54 -17.32
C GLU A 94 -7.64 8.81 -15.94
N GLU A 95 -8.41 8.49 -14.89
CA GLU A 95 -7.94 8.61 -13.51
C GLU A 95 -6.96 7.49 -13.15
N VAL A 96 -6.08 7.77 -12.19
CA VAL A 96 -5.14 6.77 -11.62
C VAL A 96 -5.87 5.53 -11.11
N ARG A 97 -7.10 5.70 -10.63
CA ARG A 97 -7.93 4.60 -10.13
C ARG A 97 -8.20 3.55 -11.21
N GLU A 98 -8.37 3.93 -12.47
CA GLU A 98 -8.58 2.99 -13.57
C GLU A 98 -7.32 2.19 -13.88
N ALA A 99 -6.16 2.86 -13.91
CA ALA A 99 -4.87 2.18 -14.09
C ALA A 99 -4.59 1.15 -12.97
N ILE A 100 -4.98 1.46 -11.73
CA ILE A 100 -4.89 0.52 -10.60
C ILE A 100 -5.84 -0.67 -10.78
N GLN A 101 -7.07 -0.46 -11.25
CA GLN A 101 -8.01 -1.56 -11.52
C GLN A 101 -7.46 -2.50 -12.59
N VAL A 102 -6.90 -1.95 -13.67
CA VAL A 102 -6.23 -2.74 -14.73
C VAL A 102 -5.06 -3.54 -14.15
N PHE A 103 -4.21 -2.90 -13.33
CA PHE A 103 -3.08 -3.57 -12.69
C PHE A 103 -3.53 -4.74 -11.80
N VAL A 104 -4.52 -4.52 -10.93
CA VAL A 104 -5.05 -5.58 -10.04
C VAL A 104 -5.69 -6.71 -10.86
N ALA A 105 -6.40 -6.39 -11.95
CA ALA A 105 -6.98 -7.40 -12.84
C ALA A 105 -5.92 -8.25 -13.57
N ARG A 106 -4.71 -7.72 -13.80
CA ARG A 106 -3.58 -8.46 -14.41
C ARG A 106 -2.87 -9.41 -13.45
N HIS A 107 -3.02 -9.21 -12.14
CA HIS A 107 -2.37 -9.99 -11.08
C HIS A 107 -3.40 -10.57 -10.10
N PRO A 108 -4.38 -11.39 -10.57
CA PRO A 108 -5.47 -11.88 -9.74
C PRO A 108 -5.01 -12.78 -8.59
N GLU A 109 -3.83 -13.38 -8.69
CA GLU A 109 -3.21 -14.22 -7.68
C GLU A 109 -2.53 -13.43 -6.56
N LYS A 110 -2.35 -12.12 -6.72
CA LYS A 110 -1.62 -11.27 -5.78
C LYS A 110 -2.57 -10.35 -5.03
N GLN A 111 -2.24 -10.12 -3.76
CA GLN A 111 -2.92 -9.13 -2.94
C GLN A 111 -2.00 -7.94 -2.78
N PHE A 112 -2.46 -6.76 -3.17
CA PHE A 112 -1.69 -5.53 -3.01
C PHE A 112 -2.36 -4.61 -2.00
N ASN A 113 -1.55 -3.86 -1.25
CA ASN A 113 -2.08 -2.79 -0.43
C ASN A 113 -2.50 -1.62 -1.33
N LEU A 114 -3.81 -1.40 -1.47
CA LEU A 114 -4.36 -0.36 -2.36
C LEU A 114 -3.83 1.04 -2.05
N ARG A 115 -3.58 1.37 -0.78
CA ARG A 115 -3.03 2.68 -0.40
C ARG A 115 -1.60 2.84 -0.90
N GLN A 116 -0.77 1.80 -0.76
CA GLN A 116 0.59 1.80 -1.29
C GLN A 116 0.59 1.86 -2.82
N LEU A 117 -0.28 1.08 -3.49
CA LEU A 117 -0.45 1.17 -4.94
C LEU A 117 -0.81 2.59 -5.37
N GLN A 118 -1.82 3.20 -4.74
CA GLN A 118 -2.23 4.57 -5.04
C GLN A 118 -1.07 5.57 -4.92
N GLN A 119 -0.24 5.44 -3.89
CA GLN A 119 0.94 6.29 -3.71
C GLN A 119 1.96 6.08 -4.84
N VAL A 120 2.27 4.83 -5.18
CA VAL A 120 3.25 4.50 -6.22
C VAL A 120 2.78 4.98 -7.60
N PHE A 121 1.51 4.75 -7.94
CA PHE A 121 0.93 5.23 -9.20
C PHE A 121 0.90 6.76 -9.29
N ASN A 122 0.57 7.46 -8.19
CA ASN A 122 0.60 8.92 -8.17
C ASN A 122 2.03 9.43 -8.40
N ILE A 123 3.03 8.84 -7.73
CA ILE A 123 4.46 9.19 -7.95
C ILE A 123 4.85 8.95 -9.40
N ALA A 124 4.47 7.82 -9.99
CA ALA A 124 4.74 7.52 -11.40
C ALA A 124 4.08 8.55 -12.34
N LYS A 125 2.82 8.92 -12.10
CA LYS A 125 2.11 9.97 -12.86
C LYS A 125 2.84 11.30 -12.85
N TYR A 126 3.34 11.73 -11.69
CA TYR A 126 4.10 12.98 -11.59
C TYR A 126 5.42 12.90 -12.36
N ARG A 127 6.11 11.75 -12.36
CA ARG A 127 7.36 11.56 -13.09
C ARG A 127 7.17 11.59 -14.60
N THR A 128 6.18 10.86 -15.14
CA THR A 128 5.90 10.84 -16.58
C THR A 128 5.57 12.23 -17.11
N LYS A 129 4.76 13.01 -16.38
CA LYS A 129 4.47 14.40 -16.77
C LYS A 129 5.70 15.31 -16.78
N ALA A 130 6.67 15.07 -15.91
CA ALA A 130 7.91 15.86 -15.86
C ALA A 130 8.85 15.50 -17.02
N GLU A 131 8.91 14.21 -17.39
CA GLU A 131 9.67 13.72 -18.54
C GLU A 131 9.12 14.32 -19.85
N ASP A 132 7.80 14.22 -20.08
CA ASP A 132 7.13 14.79 -21.27
C ASP A 132 7.37 16.31 -21.38
N ALA A 133 7.37 17.02 -20.25
CA ALA A 133 7.65 18.46 -20.22
C ALA A 133 9.12 18.81 -20.47
N SER A 134 10.06 17.91 -20.16
CA SER A 134 11.48 18.08 -20.44
C SER A 134 11.80 17.81 -21.92
N GLU A 135 11.20 16.78 -22.51
CA GLU A 135 11.35 16.43 -23.91
C GLU A 135 10.84 17.57 -24.81
N ALA A 136 9.67 18.15 -24.48
CA ALA A 136 9.12 19.32 -25.17
C ALA A 136 10.02 20.57 -25.13
N ARG A 137 10.94 20.68 -24.15
CA ARG A 137 11.91 21.80 -24.08
C ARG A 137 13.18 21.55 -24.89
N THR A 138 13.51 20.29 -25.14
CA THR A 138 14.76 19.93 -25.82
C THR A 138 14.67 20.14 -27.34
N GLU A 139 13.46 20.17 -27.90
CA GLU A 139 13.24 20.46 -29.33
C GLU A 139 13.38 21.96 -29.70
N GLY A 140 13.71 22.86 -28.76
CA GLY A 140 13.84 24.29 -29.04
C GLY A 140 14.98 25.03 -28.32
N SER A 141 15.89 24.34 -27.64
CA SER A 141 16.86 24.99 -26.74
C SER A 141 18.24 24.31 -26.78
N GLU A 142 19.12 24.78 -27.67
CA GLU A 142 20.57 24.67 -27.47
C GLU A 142 20.95 25.53 -26.25
N GLY A 143 21.03 24.94 -25.06
CA GLY A 143 21.47 25.73 -23.91
C GLY A 143 21.34 25.05 -22.55
N PHE A 144 22.49 24.64 -22.01
CA PHE A 144 22.77 24.32 -20.61
C PHE A 144 22.07 23.08 -20.01
N SER A 145 22.83 21.99 -19.91
CA SER A 145 22.53 20.85 -19.04
C SER A 145 23.21 21.03 -17.67
N VAL A 146 22.45 21.07 -16.58
CA VAL A 146 22.99 20.87 -15.22
C VAL A 146 22.62 19.45 -14.78
N SER A 147 23.62 18.63 -14.48
CA SER A 147 23.43 17.27 -13.97
C SER A 147 22.86 17.31 -12.54
N ILE A 148 21.75 16.59 -12.34
CA ILE A 148 21.02 16.47 -11.07
C ILE A 148 21.75 15.56 -10.07
N ASP A 149 22.82 14.85 -10.47
CA ASP A 149 23.64 14.08 -9.52
C ASP A 149 24.25 14.97 -8.43
N GLN A 150 24.31 16.30 -8.65
CA GLN A 150 24.72 17.28 -7.63
C GLN A 150 23.62 17.66 -6.62
N CYS A 151 22.34 17.32 -6.85
CA CYS A 151 21.23 17.67 -5.95
C CYS A 151 20.90 16.59 -4.90
N LEU A 152 21.40 15.36 -5.02
CA LEU A 152 21.04 14.25 -4.11
C LEU A 152 21.89 14.17 -2.83
N LEU A 153 22.85 15.08 -2.60
CA LEU A 153 23.73 15.05 -1.42
C LEU A 153 23.12 15.65 -0.13
N PHE A 154 21.89 16.20 -0.15
CA PHE A 154 21.33 16.89 1.02
C PHE A 154 20.34 16.09 1.88
N GLN A 155 20.01 14.83 1.56
CA GLN A 155 19.09 14.02 2.38
C GLN A 155 19.75 13.00 3.30
N THR A 156 21.07 12.78 3.20
CA THR A 156 21.80 11.83 4.06
C THR A 156 22.43 12.43 5.32
N ALA A 157 22.28 13.74 5.57
CA ALA A 157 22.94 14.43 6.70
C ALA A 157 22.02 14.86 7.86
N CYS A 158 20.71 14.63 7.79
CA CYS A 158 19.79 14.96 8.89
C CYS A 158 19.06 13.71 9.39
N GLY A 159 19.74 12.91 10.22
CA GLY A 159 19.11 11.73 10.83
C GLY A 159 19.98 10.88 11.74
N MET A 160 20.94 11.48 12.47
CA MET A 160 21.58 10.81 13.63
C MET A 160 21.88 11.82 14.74
N GLN A 161 20.82 12.22 15.44
CA GLN A 161 20.73 12.55 16.87
C GLN A 161 19.26 12.19 17.19
N GLU A 162 18.88 11.30 18.10
CA GLU A 162 19.45 10.81 19.36
C GLU A 162 19.14 9.32 19.55
#